data_AF-Q0W7Z7-F1
#
_entry.id   AF-Q0W7Z7-F1
#
_cell.length_a   1.000
_cell.length_b   1.000
_cell.length_c   1.000
_cell.angle_alpha   90.00
_cell.angle_beta   90.00
_cell.angle_gamma   90.00
#
_symmetry.space_group_name_H-M   'P 1'
#
loop_
_entity.id
_entity.type
_entity.pdbx_description
1 polymer ?
#
loop_
_entity_poly.entity_id
_entity_poly.type
_entity_poly.pdbx_seq_one_letter_code
_entity_poly.pdbx_strand_id
1 'polypeptide(L)'
;MPDNAYIGINLVTPVEKREGVLKAADRELAKIVEALMKKEQVVSKENALKWRALGSLSSTFAAIIYRLPRRYHTTDKCNACGTCVKVCPVNNVTLTDRKVTWGPNCIHCLACFHWCPARAVEIGGKSADIARYHHPAISVKDIMIK
;
A
#
# COMPACT_ATOMS: atom_id res chain seq x y z
N MET A 1 -8.59 -6.79 -4.26
CA MET A 1 -7.14 -7.02 -4.07
C MET A 1 -6.91 -7.65 -2.71
N PRO A 2 -5.88 -8.48 -2.52
CA PRO A 2 -5.48 -8.91 -1.18
C PRO A 2 -5.25 -7.69 -0.29
N ASP A 3 -5.76 -7.74 0.93
CA ASP A 3 -5.53 -6.69 1.91
C ASP A 3 -4.04 -6.59 2.23
N ASN A 4 -3.63 -5.36 2.47
CA ASN A 4 -2.26 -5.01 2.78
C ASN A 4 -2.15 -4.53 4.23
N ALA A 5 -0.93 -4.48 4.73
CA ALA A 5 -0.64 -3.94 6.03
C ALA A 5 -1.06 -2.47 6.09
N TYR A 6 -1.89 -2.13 7.08
CA TYR A 6 -2.30 -0.76 7.29
C TYR A 6 -1.82 -0.29 8.65
N ILE A 7 -0.77 0.54 8.64
CA ILE A 7 -0.40 1.45 9.73
C ILE A 7 -0.48 0.80 11.13
N GLY A 8 0.27 -0.30 11.33
CA GLY A 8 0.37 -1.01 12.62
C GLY A 8 -0.73 -2.04 12.89
N ILE A 9 -1.66 -2.22 11.96
CA ILE A 9 -2.64 -3.31 11.95
C ILE A 9 -2.24 -4.30 10.86
N ASN A 10 -1.99 -5.55 11.26
CA ASN A 10 -1.71 -6.62 10.31
C ASN A 10 -3.03 -7.11 9.69
N LEU A 11 -3.46 -6.44 8.63
CA LEU A 11 -4.60 -6.84 7.80
C LEU A 11 -4.15 -7.69 6.61
N VAL A 12 -2.90 -8.13 6.55
CA VAL A 12 -2.37 -8.78 5.36
C VAL A 12 -3.12 -10.09 5.11
N THR A 13 -3.68 -10.23 3.90
CA THR A 13 -4.32 -11.47 3.48
C THR A 13 -3.31 -12.63 3.52
N PRO A 14 -3.64 -13.77 4.17
CA PRO A 14 -2.80 -14.97 4.19
C PRO A 14 -2.42 -15.42 2.79
N VAL A 15 -1.18 -15.90 2.61
CA VAL A 15 -0.60 -16.21 1.30
C VAL A 15 -1.48 -17.17 0.51
N GLU A 16 -2.03 -18.17 1.19
CA GLU A 16 -2.83 -19.26 0.64
C GLU A 16 -4.16 -18.74 0.05
N LYS A 17 -4.66 -17.60 0.56
CA LYS A 17 -5.92 -17.00 0.10
C LYS A 17 -5.74 -16.00 -1.04
N ARG A 18 -4.52 -15.53 -1.30
CA ARG A 18 -4.27 -14.42 -2.24
C ARG A 18 -4.69 -14.76 -3.66
N GLU A 19 -4.38 -15.97 -4.14
CA GLU A 19 -4.76 -16.40 -5.49
C GLU A 19 -6.28 -16.40 -5.68
N GLY A 20 -7.02 -16.91 -4.70
CA GLY A 20 -8.49 -16.89 -4.73
C GLY A 20 -9.06 -15.48 -4.79
N VAL A 21 -8.48 -14.55 -4.01
CA VAL A 21 -8.87 -13.12 -4.04
C VAL A 21 -8.58 -12.48 -5.39
N LEU A 22 -7.43 -12.78 -6.01
CA LEU A 22 -7.09 -12.25 -7.33
C LEU A 22 -8.02 -12.80 -8.42
N LYS A 23 -8.26 -14.11 -8.47
CA LYS A 23 -9.21 -14.72 -9.42
C LYS A 23 -10.63 -14.17 -9.27
N ALA A 24 -11.07 -13.92 -8.04
CA ALA A 24 -12.36 -13.29 -7.80
C ALA A 24 -12.38 -11.84 -8.31
N ALA A 25 -11.32 -11.06 -8.07
CA ALA A 25 -11.19 -9.70 -8.58
C ALA A 25 -11.19 -9.65 -10.11
N ASP A 26 -10.50 -10.57 -10.79
CA ASP A 26 -10.49 -10.63 -12.26
C ASP A 26 -11.88 -10.90 -12.85
N ARG A 27 -12.65 -11.80 -12.22
CA ARG A 27 -14.05 -12.07 -12.63
C ARG A 27 -14.96 -10.87 -12.44
N GLU A 28 -14.83 -10.15 -11.33
CA GLU A 28 -15.61 -8.92 -11.10
C GLU A 28 -15.17 -7.80 -12.05
N LEU A 29 -13.87 -7.67 -12.31
CA LEU A 29 -13.35 -6.70 -13.26
C LEU A 29 -13.90 -6.93 -14.67
N ALA A 30 -13.99 -8.19 -15.11
CA ALA A 30 -14.58 -8.54 -16.41
C ALA A 30 -16.05 -8.06 -16.53
N LYS A 31 -16.86 -8.25 -15.49
CA LYS A 31 -18.25 -7.78 -15.44
C LYS A 31 -18.33 -6.25 -15.51
N ILE A 32 -17.47 -5.56 -14.77
CA ILE A 32 -17.39 -4.08 -14.77
C ILE A 32 -17.02 -3.59 -16.17
N VAL A 33 -16.01 -4.19 -16.81
CA VAL A 33 -15.59 -3.84 -18.17
C VAL A 33 -16.74 -4.06 -19.17
N GLU A 34 -17.43 -5.20 -19.12
CA GLU A 34 -18.56 -5.48 -20.01
C GLU A 34 -19.66 -4.42 -19.89
N ALA A 35 -20.03 -4.05 -18.67
CA ALA A 35 -21.07 -3.05 -18.45
C ALA A 35 -20.63 -1.64 -18.86
N LEU A 36 -19.36 -1.28 -18.65
CA LEU A 36 -18.80 -0.01 -19.14
C LEU A 36 -18.86 0.06 -20.67
N MET A 37 -18.57 -1.04 -21.37
CA MET A 37 -18.67 -1.13 -22.83
C MET A 37 -20.13 -0.97 -23.31
N LYS A 38 -21.10 -1.48 -22.55
CA LYS A 38 -22.54 -1.30 -22.81
C LYS A 38 -23.10 0.04 -22.32
N LYS A 39 -22.29 0.87 -21.65
CA LYS A 39 -22.71 2.10 -20.95
C LYS A 39 -23.83 1.86 -19.93
N GLU A 40 -23.87 0.67 -19.35
CA GLU A 40 -24.81 0.30 -18.30
C GLU A 40 -24.29 0.76 -16.94
N GLN A 41 -25.19 1.19 -16.06
CA GLN A 41 -24.81 1.47 -14.68
C GLN A 41 -24.70 0.17 -13.89
N VAL A 42 -23.48 -0.19 -13.50
CA VAL A 42 -23.25 -1.22 -12.49
C VAL A 42 -23.30 -0.57 -11.12
N VAL A 43 -24.46 -0.63 -10.47
CA VAL A 43 -24.55 -0.28 -9.05
C VAL A 43 -24.05 -1.48 -8.26
N SER A 44 -22.86 -1.37 -7.66
CA SER A 44 -22.40 -2.39 -6.71
C SER A 44 -23.38 -2.45 -5.54
N LYS A 45 -23.78 -3.66 -5.13
CA LYS A 45 -24.67 -3.88 -3.98
C LYS A 45 -23.97 -3.67 -2.63
N GLU A 46 -23.11 -2.66 -2.51
CA GLU A 46 -22.63 -2.23 -1.20
C GLU A 46 -23.58 -1.19 -0.62
N ASN A 47 -23.97 -1.39 0.65
CA ASN A 47 -24.96 -0.58 1.35
C ASN A 47 -24.51 0.89 1.45
N ALA A 48 -24.92 1.72 0.47
CA ALA A 48 -24.66 3.16 0.42
C ALA A 48 -25.05 3.88 1.72
N LEU A 49 -26.04 3.35 2.46
CA LEU A 49 -26.47 3.84 3.76
C LEU A 49 -25.46 3.57 4.88
N LYS A 50 -24.84 2.37 4.91
CA LYS A 50 -23.79 2.02 5.89
C LYS A 50 -22.56 2.89 5.68
N TRP A 51 -22.15 3.12 4.43
CA TRP A 51 -21.00 3.98 4.11
C TRP A 51 -21.27 5.46 4.38
N ARG A 52 -22.50 5.96 4.14
CA ARG A 52 -22.89 7.33 4.52
C ARG A 52 -22.87 7.55 6.04
N ALA A 53 -23.35 6.58 6.82
CA ALA A 53 -23.37 6.66 8.28
C ALA A 53 -21.97 6.55 8.89
N LEU A 54 -21.10 5.70 8.34
CA LEU A 54 -19.71 5.55 8.81
C LEU A 54 -18.79 6.68 8.35
N GLY A 55 -19.13 7.37 7.25
CA GLY A 55 -18.28 8.35 6.56
C GLY A 55 -17.93 9.60 7.36
N SER A 56 -18.87 10.13 8.16
CA SER A 56 -18.63 11.33 8.97
C SER A 56 -17.64 11.04 10.11
N LEU A 57 -17.80 9.90 10.80
CA LEU A 57 -16.91 9.45 11.87
C LEU A 57 -15.54 9.01 11.32
N SER A 58 -15.51 8.38 10.14
CA SER A 58 -14.28 7.89 9.52
C SER A 58 -13.37 9.01 9.01
N SER A 59 -13.92 10.13 8.54
CA SER A 59 -13.10 11.26 8.04
C SER A 59 -12.23 11.90 9.13
N THR A 60 -12.78 12.11 10.34
CA THR A 60 -12.02 12.67 11.48
C THR A 60 -11.01 11.66 12.00
N PHE A 61 -11.39 10.39 12.12
CA PHE A 61 -10.49 9.30 12.51
C PHE A 61 -9.34 9.11 11.50
N ALA A 62 -9.64 9.17 10.21
CA ALA A 62 -8.66 9.12 9.13
C ALA A 62 -7.69 10.30 9.21
N ALA A 63 -8.19 11.54 9.39
CA ALA A 63 -7.35 12.72 9.52
C ALA A 63 -6.37 12.60 10.70
N ILE A 64 -6.79 12.00 11.82
CA ILE A 64 -5.91 11.72 12.97
C ILE A 64 -4.85 10.68 12.58
N ILE A 65 -5.24 9.55 12.00
CA ILE A 65 -4.31 8.48 11.62
C ILE A 65 -3.26 8.96 10.62
N TYR A 66 -3.66 9.75 9.61
CA TYR A 66 -2.76 10.29 8.60
C TYR A 66 -1.87 11.43 9.13
N ARG A 67 -2.27 12.13 10.20
CA ARG A 67 -1.44 13.16 10.85
C ARG A 67 -0.47 12.61 11.88
N LEU A 68 -0.60 11.34 12.29
CA LEU A 68 0.33 10.75 13.24
C LEU A 68 1.73 10.63 12.60
N PRO A 69 2.78 11.25 13.19
CA PRO A 69 4.11 11.19 12.64
C PRO A 69 4.62 9.75 12.66
N ARG A 70 4.70 9.13 11.48
CA ARG A 70 5.27 7.78 11.33
C ARG A 70 6.72 7.92 10.93
N ARG A 71 7.59 7.49 11.85
CA ARG A 71 9.04 7.46 11.62
C ARG A 71 9.37 6.21 10.83
N TYR A 72 9.55 6.40 9.53
CA TYR A 72 10.20 5.40 8.69
C TYR A 72 11.68 5.37 9.06
N HIS A 73 12.25 4.17 9.13
CA HIS A 73 13.67 3.98 9.36
C HIS A 73 14.14 2.70 8.67
N THR A 74 15.46 2.58 8.53
CA THR A 74 16.10 1.36 8.05
C THR A 74 16.65 0.55 9.22
N THR A 75 16.57 -0.76 9.13
CA THR A 75 17.32 -1.69 9.98
C THR A 75 18.71 -1.97 9.40
N ASP A 76 19.53 -2.72 10.13
CA ASP A 76 20.88 -3.13 9.74
C ASP A 76 20.91 -4.01 8.47
N LYS A 77 19.75 -4.50 8.02
CA LYS A 77 19.61 -5.22 6.74
C LYS A 77 19.76 -4.28 5.53
N CYS A 78 19.77 -2.96 5.73
CA CYS A 78 19.86 -2.01 4.64
C CYS A 78 21.22 -2.08 3.94
N ASN A 79 21.18 -2.42 2.65
CA ASN A 79 22.36 -2.45 1.79
C ASN A 79 22.52 -1.19 0.93
N ALA A 80 21.77 -0.12 1.23
CA ALA A 80 21.79 1.14 0.47
C ALA A 80 21.49 0.99 -1.03
N CYS A 81 20.69 0.00 -1.44
CA CYS A 81 20.35 -0.22 -2.86
C CYS A 81 19.54 0.91 -3.53
N GLY A 82 18.92 1.80 -2.74
CA GLY A 82 18.18 2.95 -3.26
C GLY A 82 16.79 2.64 -3.83
N THR A 83 16.29 1.40 -3.78
CA THR A 83 14.95 1.06 -4.30
C THR A 83 13.86 1.95 -3.69
N CYS A 84 13.94 2.24 -2.38
CA CYS A 84 12.99 3.13 -1.70
C CYS A 84 12.94 4.55 -2.29
N VAL A 85 14.05 5.07 -2.81
CA VAL A 85 14.14 6.37 -3.48
C VAL A 85 13.45 6.33 -4.84
N LYS A 86 13.65 5.24 -5.58
CA LYS A 86 13.13 5.06 -6.95
C LYS A 86 11.62 4.80 -6.99
N VAL A 87 11.05 4.20 -5.95
CA VAL A 87 9.61 3.89 -5.88
C VAL A 87 8.80 4.94 -5.12
N CYS A 88 9.40 6.04 -4.65
CA CYS A 88 8.68 7.06 -3.88
C CYS A 88 8.01 8.07 -4.82
N PRO A 89 6.67 8.06 -4.99
CA PRO A 89 5.96 8.90 -5.98
C PRO A 89 6.09 10.41 -5.73
N VAL A 90 6.44 10.80 -4.50
CA VAL A 90 6.51 12.20 -4.04
C VAL A 90 7.94 12.65 -3.74
N ASN A 91 8.95 11.89 -4.18
CA ASN A 91 10.37 12.23 -4.00
C ASN A 91 10.78 12.52 -2.54
N ASN A 92 10.10 11.90 -1.58
CA ASN A 92 10.28 12.17 -0.16
C ASN A 92 11.39 11.35 0.50
N VAL A 93 12.09 10.49 -0.27
CA VAL A 93 13.16 9.63 0.26
C VAL A 93 14.47 9.99 -0.43
N THR A 94 15.51 10.18 0.37
CA THR A 94 16.87 10.48 -0.08
C THR A 94 17.84 9.41 0.40
N LEU A 95 18.92 9.21 -0.36
CA LEU A 95 20.02 8.33 -0.01
C LEU A 95 21.32 9.11 -0.17
N THR A 96 21.97 9.40 0.96
CA THR A 96 23.24 10.14 1.02
C THR A 96 24.19 9.37 1.95
N ASP A 97 25.44 9.17 1.54
CA ASP A 97 26.45 8.45 2.34
C ASP A 97 25.96 7.10 2.88
N ARG A 98 25.27 6.34 2.01
CA ARG A 98 24.64 5.04 2.33
C ARG A 98 23.50 5.10 3.38
N LYS A 99 23.12 6.28 3.85
CA LYS A 99 22.02 6.50 4.80
C LYS A 99 20.75 6.92 4.07
N VAL A 100 19.66 6.19 4.33
CA VAL A 100 18.33 6.53 3.80
C VAL A 100 17.61 7.46 4.79
N THR A 101 17.04 8.56 4.30
CA THR A 101 16.22 9.47 5.11
C THR A 101 14.89 9.78 4.44
N TRP A 102 13.85 9.95 5.25
CA TRP A 102 12.49 10.29 4.81
C TRP A 102 12.16 11.72 5.25
N GLY A 103 11.75 12.55 4.29
CA GLY A 103 11.29 13.92 4.52
C GLY A 103 9.86 14.00 5.07
N PRO A 104 9.33 15.22 5.24
CA PRO A 104 8.01 15.46 5.82
C PRO A 104 6.84 15.23 4.83
N ASN A 105 7.10 15.14 3.53
CA ASN A 105 6.07 15.05 2.48
C ASN A 105 5.62 13.61 2.19
N CYS A 106 5.65 12.73 3.19
CA CYS A 106 5.27 11.32 3.00
C CYS A 106 3.76 11.19 2.85
N ILE A 107 3.29 10.57 1.76
CA ILE A 107 1.86 10.31 1.52
C ILE A 107 1.40 8.92 1.99
N HIS A 108 2.22 8.19 2.73
CA HIS A 108 1.88 6.87 3.28
C HIS A 108 1.46 5.81 2.24
N CYS A 109 2.03 5.84 1.02
CA CYS A 109 1.76 4.84 -0.02
C CYS A 109 2.37 3.45 0.25
N LEU A 110 3.28 3.35 1.24
CA LEU A 110 3.97 2.12 1.67
C LEU A 110 4.84 1.43 0.59
N ALA A 111 5.04 2.03 -0.59
CA ALA A 111 5.84 1.43 -1.65
C ALA A 111 7.26 1.08 -1.19
N CYS A 112 7.96 2.00 -0.49
CA CYS A 112 9.30 1.75 0.05
C CYS A 112 9.36 0.59 1.05
N PHE A 113 8.27 0.35 1.80
CA PHE A 113 8.15 -0.73 2.77
C PHE A 113 7.95 -2.09 2.09
N HIS A 114 7.09 -2.16 1.08
CA HIS A 114 6.78 -3.41 0.37
C HIS A 114 7.86 -3.83 -0.63
N TRP A 115 8.50 -2.87 -1.28
CA TRP A 115 9.44 -3.13 -2.38
C TRP A 115 10.91 -3.11 -1.96
N CYS A 116 11.22 -2.93 -0.67
CA CYS A 116 12.59 -3.05 -0.20
C CYS A 116 13.05 -4.51 -0.34
N PRO A 117 14.04 -4.82 -1.21
CA PRO A 117 14.46 -6.20 -1.45
C PRO A 117 15.10 -6.83 -0.21
N ALA A 118 15.80 -6.03 0.60
CA ALA A 118 16.39 -6.47 1.86
C ALA A 118 15.40 -6.47 3.03
N ARG A 119 14.14 -6.08 2.80
CA ARG A 119 13.11 -5.92 3.85
C ARG A 119 13.59 -5.04 5.03
N ALA A 120 14.41 -4.04 4.73
CA ALA A 120 15.07 -3.22 5.74
C ALA A 120 14.25 -2.01 6.18
N VAL A 121 13.18 -1.64 5.46
CA VAL A 121 12.35 -0.48 5.78
C VAL A 121 11.27 -0.85 6.79
N GLU A 122 11.24 -0.13 7.90
CA GLU A 122 10.28 -0.28 9.01
C GLU A 122 9.59 1.03 9.35
N ILE A 123 8.42 0.91 9.99
CA ILE A 123 7.51 2.00 10.34
C ILE A 123 7.20 1.93 11.83
N GLY A 124 7.69 2.90 12.60
CA GLY A 124 7.56 2.85 14.06
C GLY A 124 8.25 1.62 14.65
N GLY A 125 7.59 0.89 15.56
CA GLY A 125 8.18 -0.29 16.24
C GLY A 125 7.35 -1.58 16.15
N LYS A 126 6.42 -1.69 15.20
CA LYS A 126 5.48 -2.82 15.10
C LYS A 126 5.35 -3.39 13.68
N SER A 127 6.37 -3.21 12.85
CA SER A 127 6.28 -3.51 11.41
C SER A 127 7.22 -4.62 10.92
N ALA A 128 8.07 -5.15 11.80
CA ALA A 128 9.03 -6.21 11.48
C ALA A 128 8.32 -7.49 11.00
N ASP A 129 7.29 -7.93 11.72
CA ASP A 129 6.55 -9.18 11.45
C ASP A 129 5.47 -9.04 10.37
N ILE A 130 5.29 -7.84 9.85
CA ILE A 130 4.31 -7.59 8.81
C ILE A 130 4.83 -8.13 7.47
N ALA A 131 4.04 -9.04 6.87
CA ALA A 131 4.32 -9.59 5.56
C ALA A 131 4.33 -8.49 4.48
N ARG A 132 5.27 -8.60 3.54
CA ARG A 132 5.36 -7.69 2.39
C ARG A 132 4.60 -8.31 1.23
N TYR A 133 3.77 -7.51 0.58
CA TYR A 133 2.99 -7.92 -0.57
C TYR A 133 3.21 -6.94 -1.71
N HIS A 134 3.40 -7.51 -2.90
CA HIS A 134 3.22 -6.84 -4.17
C HIS A 134 2.41 -7.78 -5.07
N HIS A 135 1.72 -7.22 -6.05
CA HIS A 135 0.96 -8.01 -7.01
C HIS A 135 1.91 -8.89 -7.83
N PRO A 136 1.61 -10.19 -8.08
CA PRO A 136 2.51 -11.09 -8.81
C PRO A 136 2.83 -10.66 -10.25
N ALA A 137 1.86 -10.03 -10.92
CA ALA A 137 2.04 -9.53 -12.29
C ALA A 137 2.78 -8.19 -12.38
N ILE A 138 3.15 -7.59 -11.24
CA ILE A 138 3.82 -6.29 -11.19
C ILE A 138 5.24 -6.52 -10.67
N SER A 139 6.20 -5.93 -11.35
CA SER A 139 7.60 -5.88 -10.96
C SER A 139 7.94 -4.52 -10.36
N VAL A 140 9.09 -4.44 -9.71
CA VAL A 140 9.57 -3.16 -9.16
C VAL A 140 9.81 -2.12 -10.27
N LYS A 141 10.17 -2.57 -11.48
CA LYS A 141 10.43 -1.68 -12.62
C LYS A 141 9.17 -0.94 -13.07
N ASP A 142 8.01 -1.57 -12.93
CA ASP A 142 6.71 -1.00 -13.34
C ASP A 142 6.27 0.18 -12.47
N ILE A 143 6.88 0.33 -11.29
CA ILE A 143 6.53 1.38 -10.31
C ILE A 143 7.70 2.33 -10.01
N MET A 144 8.89 2.04 -10.55
CA MET A 144 10.03 2.96 -10.42
C MET A 144 9.74 4.20 -11.26
N ILE A 145 9.91 5.37 -10.66
CA ILE A 145 9.71 6.66 -11.34
C ILE A 145 11.05 7.35 -11.69
N LYS A 146 12.17 6.66 -11.43
CA LYS A 146 13.55 7.13 -11.66
C LYS A 146 14.41 6.01 -12.21
#